data_AF-A0A948F4K6-F1
#
_entry.id   AF-A0A948F4K6-F1
#
_cell.length_a   1.000
_cell.length_b   1.000
_cell.length_c   1.000
_cell.angle_alpha   90.00
_cell.angle_beta   90.00
_cell.angle_gamma   90.00
#
_symmetry.space_group_name_H-M   'P 1'
#
loop_
_entity.id
_entity.type
_entity.pdbx_description
1 polymer ?
#
loop_
_entity_poly.entity_id
_entity_poly.type
_entity_poly.pdbx_seq_one_letter_code
_entity_poly.pdbx_strand_id
1 'polypeptide(L)'
;MTAISTKPVKKCRGCALNLVKRCAIFEYPVLQWKKKCEGFNNPALIAQYEKTLHPEGAQARKVKRKQRARLAHTVVHSDGVHPLGRVR
;
A
#
# COMPACT_ATOMS: atom_id res chain seq x y z
N MET A 1 23.02 8.80 -15.33
CA MET A 1 21.93 7.84 -15.11
C MET A 1 20.63 8.61 -14.97
N THR A 2 19.72 8.51 -15.94
CA THR A 2 18.40 9.17 -15.85
C THR A 2 17.54 8.48 -14.80
N ALA A 3 17.19 9.20 -13.73
CA ALA A 3 16.28 8.67 -12.71
C ALA A 3 14.89 8.45 -13.31
N ILE A 4 14.45 7.18 -13.37
CA ILE A 4 13.13 6.83 -13.90
C ILE A 4 12.08 7.13 -12.83
N SER A 5 11.07 7.92 -13.16
CA SER A 5 10.04 8.33 -12.20
C SER A 5 9.09 7.18 -11.88
N THR A 6 8.84 7.00 -10.58
CA THR A 6 7.79 6.10 -10.06
C THR A 6 6.40 6.73 -10.08
N LYS A 7 6.32 8.05 -10.34
CA LYS A 7 5.06 8.79 -10.36
C LYS A 7 4.24 8.42 -11.60
N PRO A 8 2.90 8.30 -11.49
CA PRO A 8 2.02 8.15 -12.63
C PRO A 8 2.17 9.33 -13.58
N VAL A 9 2.15 9.05 -14.88
CA VAL A 9 2.23 10.10 -15.91
C VAL A 9 0.92 10.88 -16.03
N LYS A 10 0.99 12.09 -16.61
CA LYS A 10 -0.18 12.93 -16.89
C LYS A 10 -1.26 12.22 -17.73
N LYS A 11 -0.90 11.23 -18.56
CA LYS A 11 -1.81 10.42 -19.37
C LYS A 11 -2.60 9.37 -18.57
N CYS A 12 -2.23 9.09 -17.33
CA CYS A 12 -2.89 8.11 -16.45
C CYS A 12 -4.10 8.69 -15.71
N ARG A 13 -4.64 9.83 -16.16
CA ARG A 13 -5.84 10.46 -15.58
C ARG A 13 -7.03 9.53 -15.80
N GLY A 14 -7.70 9.13 -14.73
CA GLY A 14 -8.85 8.20 -14.77
C GLY A 14 -8.51 6.71 -14.72
N CYS A 15 -7.24 6.35 -14.52
CA CYS A 15 -6.86 4.95 -14.28
C CYS A 15 -7.13 4.58 -12.81
N ALA A 16 -7.86 3.49 -12.55
CA ALA A 16 -8.13 2.98 -11.21
C ALA A 16 -6.85 2.62 -10.42
N LEU A 17 -5.76 2.32 -11.13
CA LEU A 17 -4.45 1.99 -10.54
C LEU A 17 -3.57 3.23 -10.28
N ASN A 18 -4.06 4.44 -10.55
CA ASN A 18 -3.34 5.69 -10.33
C ASN A 18 -3.54 6.18 -8.89
N LEU A 19 -2.52 6.00 -8.04
CA LEU A 19 -2.53 6.43 -6.64
C LEU A 19 -1.95 7.84 -6.45
N VAL A 20 -1.89 8.66 -7.51
CA VAL A 20 -1.33 10.02 -7.58
C VAL A 20 0.19 10.09 -7.36
N LYS A 21 0.70 9.50 -6.28
CA LYS A 21 2.13 9.47 -5.93
C LYS A 21 2.89 8.32 -6.62
N ARG A 22 2.21 7.21 -6.92
CA ARG A 22 2.76 6.01 -7.57
C ARG A 22 1.66 5.25 -8.31
N CYS A 23 2.04 4.30 -9.17
CA CYS A 23 1.08 3.32 -9.69
C CYS A 23 0.93 2.17 -8.70
N ALA A 24 -0.25 1.56 -8.66
CA ALA A 24 -0.55 0.44 -7.77
C ALA A 24 0.20 -0.86 -8.13
N ILE A 25 0.50 -1.06 -9.42
CA ILE A 25 1.08 -2.31 -9.95
C ILE A 25 2.51 -2.10 -10.44
N PHE A 26 2.75 -1.07 -11.25
CA PHE A 26 4.06 -0.86 -11.88
C PHE A 26 4.92 0.09 -11.05
N GLU A 27 6.14 -0.35 -10.72
CA GLU A 27 7.12 0.49 -10.02
C GLU A 27 7.51 1.72 -10.84
N TYR A 28 7.66 1.55 -12.15
CA TYR A 28 8.03 2.61 -13.10
C TYR A 28 6.95 2.76 -14.18
N PRO A 29 5.89 3.54 -13.93
CA PRO A 29 4.76 3.64 -14.84
C PRO A 29 5.16 4.18 -16.20
N VAL A 30 6.13 5.10 -16.26
CA VAL A 30 6.62 5.75 -17.49
C VAL A 30 7.06 4.72 -18.54
N LEU A 31 7.66 3.61 -18.12
CA LEU A 31 8.16 2.56 -19.03
C LEU A 31 7.04 1.75 -19.68
N GLN A 32 5.85 1.72 -19.08
CA GLN A 32 4.70 0.98 -19.58
C GLN A 32 3.92 1.76 -20.65
N TRP A 33 4.27 3.03 -20.88
CA TRP A 33 3.60 3.88 -21.87
C TRP A 33 4.29 3.80 -23.23
N LYS A 34 3.96 2.76 -23.99
CA LYS A 34 4.27 2.68 -25.43
C LYS A 34 3.25 3.49 -26.24
N LYS A 35 2.10 2.89 -26.58
CA LYS A 35 0.94 3.58 -27.21
C LYS A 35 -0.20 3.82 -26.23
N LYS A 36 -0.58 2.78 -25.48
CA LYS A 36 -1.45 2.82 -24.29
C LYS A 36 -0.76 2.05 -23.17
N CYS A 37 -1.04 2.38 -21.92
CA CYS A 37 -0.53 1.60 -20.78
C CYS A 37 -1.32 0.29 -20.66
N GLU A 38 -0.61 -0.83 -20.54
CA GLU A 38 -1.19 -2.18 -20.44
C GLU A 38 -2.08 -2.36 -19.19
N GLY A 39 -1.81 -1.60 -18.14
CA GLY A 39 -2.62 -1.62 -16.93
C GLY A 39 -3.70 -0.54 -16.85
N PHE A 40 -3.91 0.26 -17.90
CA PHE A 40 -4.96 1.28 -17.88
C PHE A 40 -6.34 0.63 -17.77
N ASN A 41 -6.99 0.79 -16.62
CA ASN A 41 -8.29 0.20 -16.29
C ASN A 41 -8.42 -1.30 -16.62
N ASN A 42 -7.32 -2.04 -16.47
CA ASN A 42 -7.34 -3.48 -16.67
C ASN A 42 -7.98 -4.17 -15.45
N PRO A 43 -9.13 -4.85 -15.61
CA PRO A 43 -9.87 -5.43 -14.49
C PRO A 43 -9.07 -6.50 -13.73
N ALA A 44 -8.23 -7.27 -14.42
CA ALA A 44 -7.42 -8.31 -13.78
C ALA A 44 -6.38 -7.72 -12.82
N LEU A 45 -5.74 -6.62 -13.22
CA LEU A 45 -4.75 -5.93 -12.39
C LEU A 45 -5.40 -5.15 -11.24
N ILE A 46 -6.60 -4.61 -11.45
CA ILE A 46 -7.39 -4.00 -10.38
C ILE A 46 -7.74 -5.03 -9.32
N ALA A 47 -8.30 -6.18 -9.72
CA ALA A 47 -8.62 -7.26 -8.79
C ALA A 47 -7.38 -7.78 -8.05
N GLN A 48 -6.23 -7.86 -8.73
CA GLN A 48 -4.97 -8.21 -8.08
C GLN A 48 -4.59 -7.18 -7.00
N TYR A 49 -4.71 -5.90 -7.30
CA TYR A 49 -4.41 -4.84 -6.33
C TYR A 49 -5.36 -4.87 -5.13
N GLU A 50 -6.65 -5.08 -5.35
CA GLU A 50 -7.64 -5.21 -4.28
C GLU A 50 -7.31 -6.34 -3.30
N LYS A 51 -6.86 -7.49 -3.83
CA LYS A 51 -6.37 -8.61 -3.01
C LYS A 51 -5.15 -8.24 -2.15
N THR A 52 -4.29 -7.34 -2.62
CA THR A 52 -3.16 -6.87 -1.80
C THR A 52 -3.57 -5.90 -0.69
N LEU A 53 -4.64 -5.12 -0.89
CA LEU A 53 -5.20 -4.24 0.12
C LEU A 53 -5.95 -5.01 1.22
N HIS A 54 -6.63 -6.07 0.82
CA HIS A 54 -7.40 -6.95 1.70
C HIS A 54 -6.77 -8.36 1.71
N PRO A 55 -5.60 -8.53 2.36
CA PRO A 55 -4.99 -9.84 2.44
C PRO A 55 -5.91 -10.80 3.17
N GLU A 56 -6.14 -11.98 2.61
CA GLU A 56 -6.95 -13.04 3.21
C GLU A 56 -6.08 -14.11 3.90
N GLY A 57 -6.72 -15.04 4.61
CA GLY A 57 -6.05 -16.22 5.17
C GLY A 57 -4.97 -15.91 6.22
N ALA A 58 -3.81 -16.57 6.09
CA ALA A 58 -2.70 -16.45 7.05
C ALA A 58 -2.09 -15.04 7.08
N GLN A 59 -2.09 -14.34 5.94
CA GLN A 59 -1.53 -12.99 5.85
C GLN A 59 -2.43 -11.97 6.55
N ALA A 60 -3.77 -12.10 6.40
CA ALA A 60 -4.74 -11.33 7.17
C ALA A 60 -4.50 -11.45 8.68
N ARG A 61 -4.33 -12.69 9.16
CA ARG A 61 -4.06 -12.99 10.57
C ARG A 61 -2.76 -12.33 11.05
N LYS A 62 -1.71 -12.38 10.23
CA LYS A 62 -0.41 -11.73 10.55
C LYS A 62 -0.55 -10.21 10.64
N VAL A 63 -1.30 -9.57 9.74
CA VAL A 63 -1.58 -8.12 9.78
C VAL A 63 -2.38 -7.77 11.04
N LYS A 64 -3.47 -8.48 11.32
CA LYS A 64 -4.29 -8.30 12.54
C LYS A 64 -3.46 -8.47 13.81
N ARG A 65 -2.57 -9.48 13.86
CA ARG A 65 -1.66 -9.70 15.01
C ARG A 65 -0.72 -8.51 15.22
N LYS A 66 -0.12 -7.98 14.14
CA LYS A 66 0.77 -6.80 14.24
C LYS A 66 0.01 -5.55 14.69
N GLN A 67 -1.22 -5.33 14.21
CA GLN A 67 -2.05 -4.21 14.65
C GLN A 67 -2.43 -4.33 16.13
N ARG A 68 -2.87 -5.51 16.58
CA ARG A 68 -3.17 -5.77 18.00
C ARG A 68 -1.94 -5.54 18.89
N ALA A 69 -0.77 -6.00 18.48
CA ALA A 69 0.47 -5.77 19.23
C ALA A 69 0.78 -4.26 19.35
N ARG A 70 0.64 -3.49 18.26
CA ARG A 70 0.83 -2.02 18.30
C ARG A 70 -0.14 -1.33 19.26
N LEU A 71 -1.41 -1.73 19.26
CA LEU A 71 -2.41 -1.17 20.18
C LEU A 71 -2.11 -1.57 21.63
N ALA A 72 -1.70 -2.81 21.89
CA ALA A 72 -1.29 -3.24 23.22
C ALA A 72 -0.13 -2.41 23.77
N HIS A 73 0.83 -2.01 22.94
CA HIS A 73 1.92 -1.10 23.34
C HIS A 73 1.46 0.31 23.75
N THR A 74 0.20 0.69 23.51
CA THR A 74 -0.35 2.00 23.87
C THR A 74 -1.28 1.96 25.08
N VAL A 75 -1.56 0.77 25.63
CA VAL A 75 -2.42 0.60 26.80
C VAL A 75 -1.55 0.49 28.05
N VAL A 76 -1.87 1.27 29.08
CA VAL A 76 -1.25 1.15 30.41
C VAL A 76 -1.59 -0.24 30.95
N HIS A 77 -0.56 -1.01 31.28
CA HIS A 77 -0.76 -2.32 31.88
C HIS A 77 -1.35 -2.18 33.30
N SER A 78 -2.02 -3.22 33.81
CA SER A 78 -2.68 -3.20 35.12
C SER A 78 -1.73 -2.97 36.31
N ASP A 79 -0.43 -3.18 36.10
CA ASP A 79 0.68 -2.88 37.02
C ASP A 79 1.11 -1.40 36.98
N GLY A 80 0.40 -0.56 36.21
CA GLY A 80 0.66 0.88 36.07
C GLY A 80 1.84 1.21 35.14
N VAL A 81 2.48 0.23 34.51
CA VAL A 81 3.65 0.44 33.65
C VAL A 81 3.18 0.72 32.22
N HIS A 82 3.44 1.93 31.72
CA HIS A 82 3.21 2.25 30.31
C HIS A 82 4.35 1.67 29.44
N PRO A 83 4.07 0.86 28.41
CA PRO A 83 5.10 0.15 27.63
C PRO A 83 6.09 1.06 26.87
N LEU A 84 5.73 2.33 26.64
CA LEU A 84 6.56 3.31 25.94
C LEU A 84 7.46 4.17 26.84
N GLY A 85 7.41 3.98 28.17
CA GLY A 85 8.10 4.86 29.12
C GLY A 85 7.44 6.25 29.21
N ARG A 86 7.52 6.89 30.39
CA ARG A 86 6.81 8.12 30.80
C ARG A 86 6.37 9.05 29.66
N VAL A 87 5.06 9.27 29.57
CA VAL A 87 4.53 10.54 29.07
C VAL A 87 5.02 11.62 30.05
N ARG A 88 5.81 12.56 29.55
CA ARG A 88 6.25 13.74 30.32
C ARG A 88 5.08 14.67 30.59
#